data_AF-A0A7X8QIR2-F1
#
_entry.id   AF-A0A7X8QIR2-F1
#
_cell.length_a   1.000
_cell.length_b   1.000
_cell.length_c   1.000
_cell.angle_alpha   90.00
_cell.angle_beta   90.00
_cell.angle_gamma   90.00
#
_symmetry.space_group_name_H-M   'P 1'
#
loop_
_entity.id
_entity.type
_entity.pdbx_description
1 polymer ?
#
loop_
_entity_poly.entity_id
_entity_poly.type
_entity_poly.pdbx_seq_one_letter_code
_entity_poly.pdbx_strand_id
1 'polypeptide(L)'
;MLNNVVIIPTGDELNEGIVLDTDSPMIMQEIIRLNGKCNILRSRPVYDKEDKIIECIKSYAAGKADLIIIIGGSGGGHRYEKTLGKDYTHSA
;
A
#
# COMPACT_ATOMS: atom_id res chain seq x y z
N MET A 1 -0.97 -2.40 21.76
CA MET A 1 -0.04 -1.59 20.94
C MET A 1 0.45 -2.44 19.79
N LEU A 2 0.66 -1.85 18.62
CA LEU A 2 1.24 -2.54 17.47
C LEU A 2 2.77 -2.52 17.58
N ASN A 3 3.45 -3.59 17.21
CA ASN A 3 4.91 -3.68 17.19
C ASN A 3 5.46 -3.45 15.78
N ASN A 4 4.81 -3.99 14.75
CA ASN A 4 5.25 -3.89 13.36
C ASN A 4 4.10 -3.40 12.47
N VAL A 5 4.28 -2.22 11.86
CA VAL A 5 3.35 -1.65 10.88
C VAL A 5 4.02 -1.65 9.51
N VAL A 6 3.31 -2.13 8.49
CA VAL A 6 3.78 -2.16 7.11
C VAL A 6 2.93 -1.24 6.24
N ILE A 7 3.59 -0.38 5.46
CA ILE A 7 2.97 0.46 4.45
C ILE A 7 3.31 -0.11 3.07
N ILE A 8 2.30 -0.36 2.25
CA ILE A 8 2.39 -0.90 0.90
C ILE A 8 1.79 0.11 -0.08
N PRO A 9 2.61 0.96 -0.72
CA PRO A 9 2.13 1.78 -1.82
C PRO A 9 1.94 0.93 -3.08
N THR A 10 0.87 1.21 -3.82
CA THR A 10 0.57 0.60 -5.11
C THR A 10 0.48 1.67 -6.20
N GLY A 11 0.73 1.26 -7.45
CA GLY A 11 0.65 2.14 -8.61
C GLY A 11 1.88 2.02 -9.50
N ASP A 12 1.65 1.88 -10.80
CA ASP A 12 2.73 1.69 -11.77
C ASP A 12 3.58 2.96 -11.90
N GLU A 13 2.97 4.14 -11.84
CA GLU A 13 3.67 5.43 -11.90
C GLU A 13 4.56 5.66 -10.68
N LEU A 14 4.14 5.20 -9.50
CA LEU A 14 4.96 5.21 -8.28
C LEU A 14 6.12 4.22 -8.38
N ASN A 15 5.89 3.06 -8.96
CA ASN A 15 6.92 2.02 -9.16
C ASN A 15 7.99 2.47 -10.16
N GLU A 16 7.57 3.10 -11.25
CA GLU A 16 8.43 3.62 -12.32
C GLU A 16 9.13 4.93 -11.95
N GLY A 17 8.80 5.52 -10.79
CA GLY A 17 9.39 6.77 -10.33
C GLY A 17 8.90 8.01 -11.08
N ILE A 18 7.75 7.90 -11.75
CA ILE A 18 7.08 9.02 -12.45
C ILE A 18 6.42 9.95 -11.43
N VAL A 19 5.84 9.38 -10.36
CA VAL A 19 5.16 10.12 -9.30
C VAL A 19 5.92 10.00 -7.98
N LEU A 20 5.94 11.09 -7.19
CA LEU A 20 6.51 11.12 -5.86
C LEU A 20 5.53 10.57 -4.81
N ASP A 21 5.98 9.63 -3.98
CA ASP A 21 5.22 9.09 -2.86
C ASP A 21 5.18 10.08 -1.68
N THR A 22 4.12 10.88 -1.62
CA THR A 22 3.86 11.82 -0.50
C THR A 22 3.01 11.20 0.61
N ASP A 23 2.25 10.16 0.29
CA ASP A 23 1.28 9.55 1.19
C ASP A 23 1.98 8.70 2.25
N SER A 24 2.99 7.90 1.86
CA SER A 24 3.73 7.07 2.80
C SER A 24 4.37 7.91 3.92
N PRO A 25 5.13 9.00 3.63
CA PRO A 25 5.66 9.87 4.68
C PRO A 25 4.60 10.44 5.63
N MET A 26 3.44 10.86 5.12
CA MET A 26 2.36 11.41 5.94
C MET A 26 1.75 10.35 6.86
N ILE A 27 1.52 9.15 6.34
CA ILE A 27 1.02 8.02 7.15
C ILE A 27 2.04 7.61 8.21
N MET A 28 3.35 7.61 7.88
CA MET A 28 4.41 7.36 8.86
C MET A 28 4.37 8.36 10.01
N GLN A 29 4.20 9.65 9.71
CA GLN A 29 4.08 10.70 10.73
C GLN A 29 2.93 10.41 11.70
N GLU A 30 1.77 10.01 11.17
CA GLU A 30 0.59 9.69 11.98
C GLU A 30 0.80 8.43 12.83
N ILE A 31 1.46 7.39 12.29
CA ILE A 31 1.80 6.18 13.04
C ILE A 31 2.74 6.52 14.20
N ILE A 32 3.78 7.33 13.98
CA ILE A 32 4.72 7.74 15.03
C ILE A 32 3.98 8.54 16.11
N ARG A 33 3.07 9.44 15.72
CA ARG A 33 2.27 10.22 16.66
C ARG A 33 1.38 9.33 17.55
N LEU A 34 0.76 8.30 16.99
CA LEU A 34 -0.19 7.44 17.68
C LEU A 34 0.47 6.27 18.44
N ASN A 35 1.59 5.75 17.93
CA ASN A 35 2.27 4.57 18.44
C ASN A 35 3.79 4.61 18.17
N GLY A 36 4.49 5.65 18.65
CA GLY A 36 5.90 5.92 18.34
C GLY A 36 6.95 4.89 18.80
N LYS A 37 6.54 3.76 19.36
CA LYS A 37 7.43 2.64 19.71
C LYS A 37 7.39 1.48 18.71
N CYS A 38 6.53 1.53 17.70
CA CYS A 38 6.48 0.48 16.69
C CYS A 38 7.62 0.60 15.67
N ASN A 39 7.97 -0.53 15.07
CA ASN A 39 8.71 -0.56 13.82
C ASN A 39 7.77 -0.20 12.68
N ILE A 40 8.24 0.65 11.77
CA ILE A 40 7.53 1.02 10.55
C ILE A 40 8.38 0.57 9.38
N LEU A 41 7.79 -0.26 8.51
CA LEU A 41 8.40 -0.65 7.25
C LEU A 41 7.53 -0.12 6.11
N ARG A 42 8.14 0.57 5.15
CA ARG A 42 7.49 0.86 3.88
C ARG A 42 8.10 -0.02 2.80
N SER A 43 7.28 -0.84 2.16
CA SER A 43 7.73 -1.70 1.08
C SER A 43 8.14 -0.86 -0.13
N ARG A 44 8.83 -1.46 -1.10
CA ARG A 44 8.84 -0.90 -2.46
C ARG A 44 7.40 -0.77 -2.98
N PRO A 45 7.10 0.16 -3.90
CA PRO A 45 5.81 0.19 -4.56
C PRO A 45 5.53 -1.16 -5.22
N VAL A 46 4.27 -1.57 -5.20
CA VAL A 46 3.80 -2.78 -5.87
C VAL A 46 3.09 -2.36 -7.15
N TYR A 47 3.34 -3.08 -8.24
CA TYR A 47 2.62 -2.89 -9.50
C TYR A 47 1.12 -3.05 -9.30
N ASP A 48 0.32 -2.39 -10.13
CA ASP A 48 -1.14 -2.44 -10.08
C ASP A 48 -1.69 -3.74 -10.66
N LYS A 49 -1.30 -4.86 -10.04
CA LYS A 49 -1.68 -6.22 -10.39
C LYS A 49 -2.11 -6.97 -9.13
N GLU A 50 -3.31 -7.53 -9.17
CA GLU A 50 -3.95 -8.21 -8.04
C GLU A 50 -3.06 -9.29 -7.43
N ASP A 51 -2.47 -10.15 -8.28
CA ASP A 51 -1.59 -11.24 -7.83
C ASP A 51 -0.37 -10.71 -7.07
N LYS A 52 0.23 -9.61 -7.55
CA LYS A 52 1.38 -8.97 -6.90
C LYS A 52 1.04 -8.31 -5.59
N ILE A 53 -0.11 -7.64 -5.52
CA ILE A 53 -0.61 -7.03 -4.28
C ILE A 53 -0.90 -8.12 -3.25
N ILE A 54 -1.61 -9.18 -3.63
CA ILE A 54 -1.93 -10.31 -2.74
C ILE A 54 -0.66 -11.04 -2.27
N GLU A 55 0.29 -11.31 -3.16
CA GLU A 55 1.58 -11.93 -2.82
C GLU A 55 2.34 -11.09 -1.78
N CYS A 56 2.40 -9.77 -1.99
CA CYS A 56 3.06 -8.84 -1.08
C CYS A 56 2.39 -8.83 0.30
N ILE A 57 1.05 -8.72 0.36
CA ILE A 57 0.29 -8.75 1.62
C ILE A 57 0.56 -10.06 2.37
N LYS A 58 0.47 -11.21 1.69
CA LYS A 58 0.71 -12.52 2.30
C LYS A 58 2.12 -12.64 2.87
N SER A 59 3.12 -12.12 2.17
CA SER A 59 4.51 -12.15 2.63
C SER A 59 4.71 -11.39 3.95
N TYR A 60 4.11 -10.20 4.08
CA TYR A 60 4.20 -9.40 5.30
C TYR A 60 3.31 -9.91 6.43
N ALA A 61 2.13 -10.44 6.10
CA ALA A 61 1.26 -11.10 7.08
C ALA A 61 1.95 -12.32 7.71
N ALA A 62 2.66 -13.12 6.92
CA ALA A 62 3.48 -14.22 7.43
C ALA A 62 4.69 -13.71 8.26
N GLY A 63 5.18 -12.51 7.97
CA GLY A 63 6.30 -11.85 8.63
C GLY A 63 5.99 -11.16 9.97
N LYS A 64 4.83 -11.43 10.59
CA LYS A 64 4.38 -10.82 11.86
C LYS A 64 4.08 -9.31 11.79
N ALA A 65 3.57 -8.83 10.65
CA ALA A 65 2.95 -7.51 10.62
C ALA A 65 1.69 -7.50 11.50
N ASP A 66 1.57 -6.52 12.39
CA ASP A 66 0.37 -6.33 13.21
C ASP A 66 -0.68 -5.48 12.48
N LEU A 67 -0.21 -4.61 11.56
CA LEU A 67 -1.04 -3.78 10.69
C LEU A 67 -0.37 -3.64 9.33
N ILE A 68 -1.16 -3.79 8.27
CA ILE A 68 -0.77 -3.52 6.88
C ILE A 68 -1.67 -2.40 6.35
N ILE A 69 -1.07 -1.35 5.82
CA ILE A 69 -1.74 -0.21 5.21
C ILE A 69 -1.43 -0.22 3.73
N ILE A 70 -2.46 -0.27 2.89
CA ILE A 70 -2.32 -0.23 1.43
C ILE A 70 -2.68 1.18 0.96
N ILE A 71 -1.86 1.77 0.10
CA ILE A 71 -2.08 3.10 -0.48
C ILE A 71 -2.26 2.92 -1.99
N GLY A 72 -3.39 3.37 -2.53
CA GLY A 72 -3.69 3.28 -3.97
C GLY A 72 -4.58 2.09 -4.36
N GLY A 73 -5.04 2.07 -5.62
CA GLY A 73 -5.84 0.98 -6.20
C GLY A 73 -7.32 0.93 -5.76
N SER A 74 -7.88 2.05 -5.27
CA SER A 74 -9.25 2.16 -4.74
C SER A 74 -10.17 3.15 -5.44
N GLY A 75 -9.73 3.82 -6.50
CA GLY A 75 -10.45 4.92 -7.15
C GLY A 75 -11.66 4.51 -8.00
N GLY A 76 -11.72 3.26 -8.44
CA GLY A 76 -12.79 2.77 -9.31
C GLY A 76 -12.68 3.24 -10.78
N GLY A 77 -11.54 3.80 -11.18
CA GLY A 77 -11.29 4.37 -12.51
C GLY A 77 -11.48 3.37 -13.65
N HIS A 78 -11.14 2.09 -13.42
CA HIS A 78 -11.33 1.05 -14.41
C HIS A 78 -12.79 0.86 -14.85
N ARG A 79 -13.74 1.19 -13.97
CA ARG A 79 -15.18 1.12 -14.30
C ARG A 79 -15.57 2.11 -15.40
N TYR A 80 -14.81 3.20 -15.53
CA TYR A 80 -15.07 4.29 -16.46
C TYR A 80 -14.13 4.27 -17.66
N GLU A 81 -12.91 3.77 -17.50
CA GLU A 81 -11.90 3.72 -18.54
C GLU A 81 -11.12 2.39 -18.50
N LYS A 82 -11.32 1.53 -19.51
CA LYS A 82 -10.77 0.15 -19.53
C LYS A 82 -9.25 0.07 -19.70
N THR A 83 -8.60 1.18 -20.07
CA THR A 83 -7.13 1.31 -20.18
C THR A 83 -6.47 1.55 -18.83
N LEU A 84 -7.23 1.95 -17.81
CA LEU A 84 -6.71 2.11 -16.44
C LEU A 84 -6.59 0.75 -15.74
N GLY A 85 -5.69 0.66 -14.77
CA GLY A 85 -5.54 -0.52 -13.91
C GLY A 85 -6.84 -0.86 -13.18
N LYS A 86 -7.14 -2.15 -13.05
CA LYS A 86 -8.40 -2.62 -12.47
C LYS A 86 -8.40 -2.37 -10.97
N ASP A 87 -9.45 -1.73 -10.45
CA ASP A 87 -9.58 -1.52 -9.01
C ASP A 87 -9.97 -2.82 -8.30
N TYR A 88 -9.02 -3.35 -7.52
CA TYR A 88 -9.21 -4.61 -6.79
C TYR A 88 -9.64 -4.39 -5.33
N THR A 89 -9.58 -3.16 -4.83
CA THR A 89 -10.02 -2.85 -3.46
C THR A 89 -11.51 -2.48 -3.37
N HIS A 90 -12.17 -2.21 -4.50
CA HIS A 90 -13.62 -1.96 -4.61
C HIS A 90 -14.23 -2.85 -5.69
N SER A 91 -14.44 -4.12 -5.37
CA SER A 91 -15.05 -5.12 -6.29
C SER A 91 -16.57 -5.30 -6.09
N ALA A 92 -17.24 -4.36 -5.43
CA ALA A 92 -18.68 -4.44 -5.13
C ALA A 92 -19.55 -4.04 -6.32
#